data_AF-A0AAV0P592-F1
#
_entry.id   AF-A0AAV0P592-F1
#
_cell.length_a   1.000
_cell.length_b   1.000
_cell.length_c   1.000
_cell.angle_alpha   90.00
_cell.angle_beta   90.00
_cell.angle_gamma   90.00
#
_symmetry.space_group_name_H-M   'P 1'
#
loop_
_entity.id
_entity.type
_entity.pdbx_description
1 polymer ?
#
loop_
_entity_poly.entity_id
_entity_poly.type
_entity_poly.pdbx_seq_one_letter_code
_entity_poly.pdbx_strand_id
1 'polypeptide(L)'
;MRTKTKVAELSPLSNGHSVLVVDNGIVGRETKSNKKSSGPRVSNSLPLSSCSTSRSQPLKQLPSYTNGFVDHGDRATNQILTHLHIGTPAITRTFIVDLAGQIPWLDCYTTAKYSASTSSTHRLAKCGSASCSVTAASCSGICHSASGPDCHNNTCQLLTRNPIRNANSLSEVAVDTVSLRSTIGGGRAGKHVSIPNFILACDDSYHLGHLAAGVVGSVGLARSRVSVPSQLSSAATLAAKFAICLPSSPDSNVLRRFSLRFLPFRQRNPLK
;
A
#
# COMPACT_ATOMS: atom_id res chain seq x y z
N MET A 1 12.08 3.12 18.80
CA MET A 1 12.76 4.03 17.85
C MET A 1 11.72 4.89 17.17
N ARG A 2 11.75 6.23 17.33
CA ARG A 2 10.91 7.15 16.56
C ARG A 2 11.58 7.40 15.20
N THR A 3 11.10 6.78 14.14
CA THR A 3 11.52 7.10 12.77
C THR A 3 10.72 8.29 12.27
N LYS A 4 11.39 9.42 11.99
CA LYS A 4 10.76 10.60 11.41
C LYS A 4 10.45 10.35 9.93
N THR A 5 9.17 10.41 9.56
CA THR A 5 8.76 10.50 8.15
C THR A 5 9.18 11.85 7.61
N LYS A 6 9.97 11.88 6.53
CA LYS A 6 10.25 13.13 5.82
C LYS A 6 9.20 13.28 4.71
N VAL A 7 8.10 13.95 5.05
CA VAL A 7 7.09 14.33 4.06
C VAL A 7 7.63 15.53 3.29
N ALA A 8 7.74 15.40 1.97
CA ALA A 8 8.02 16.54 1.11
C ALA A 8 6.67 17.09 0.59
N GLU A 9 6.36 18.31 1.05
CA GLU A 9 5.52 19.35 0.48
C GLU A 9 4.28 18.91 -0.35
N LEU A 10 3.09 19.25 0.17
CA LEU A 10 1.85 19.33 -0.63
C LEU A 10 2.02 20.48 -1.63
N SER A 11 2.32 20.17 -2.88
CA SER A 11 2.30 21.17 -3.95
C SER A 11 0.93 21.12 -4.63
N PRO A 12 0.10 22.18 -4.54
CA PRO A 12 -1.09 22.29 -5.38
C PRO A 12 -0.66 22.42 -6.85
N LEU A 13 -1.19 21.56 -7.72
CA LEU A 13 -0.99 21.71 -9.16
C LEU A 13 -1.99 22.72 -9.74
N SER A 14 -1.59 23.43 -10.78
CA SER A 14 -2.42 24.37 -11.57
C SER A 14 -3.72 23.74 -12.13
N ASN A 15 -3.86 22.42 -12.08
CA ASN A 15 -5.01 21.65 -12.59
C ASN A 15 -5.87 21.06 -11.46
N GLY A 16 -5.80 21.60 -10.24
CA GLY A 16 -6.59 21.17 -9.08
C GLY A 16 -5.98 20.02 -8.27
N HIS A 17 -5.29 19.06 -8.91
CA HIS A 17 -4.75 17.87 -8.22
C HIS A 17 -3.72 18.18 -7.11
N SER A 18 -3.77 17.42 -6.02
CA SER A 18 -2.77 17.45 -4.94
C SER A 18 -1.81 16.27 -5.05
N VAL A 19 -0.51 16.54 -4.94
CA VAL A 19 0.55 15.52 -4.97
C VAL A 19 1.23 15.44 -3.63
N LEU A 20 1.37 14.23 -3.09
CA LEU A 20 2.15 13.96 -1.89
C LEU A 20 3.32 13.04 -2.24
N VAL A 21 4.56 13.49 -2.04
CA VAL A 21 5.76 12.67 -2.28
C VAL A 21 6.26 12.07 -0.98
N VAL A 22 6.40 10.74 -0.96
CA VAL A 22 6.80 9.95 0.20
C VAL A 22 8.11 9.23 -0.08
N ASP A 23 9.09 9.41 0.81
CA ASP A 23 10.37 8.67 0.81
C ASP A 23 10.37 7.62 1.94
N ASN A 24 10.29 6.35 1.55
CA ASN A 24 10.18 5.19 2.42
C ASN A 24 11.50 4.45 2.63
N GLY A 25 12.65 5.02 2.24
CA GLY A 25 13.95 4.36 2.39
C GLY A 25 14.24 3.93 3.84
N ILE A 26 14.17 2.63 4.14
CA ILE A 26 14.50 2.06 5.45
C ILE A 26 16.02 2.00 5.56
N VAL A 27 16.62 2.92 6.33
CA VAL A 27 18.06 2.90 6.63
C VAL A 27 18.32 1.73 7.60
N GLY A 28 19.12 0.75 7.17
CA GLY A 28 19.61 -0.32 8.02
C GLY A 28 20.55 0.21 9.12
N ARG A 29 20.76 -0.62 10.15
CA ARG A 29 21.57 -0.34 11.35
C ARG A 29 22.95 0.22 10.97
N GLU A 30 23.20 1.51 11.20
CA GLU A 30 24.57 2.07 11.17
C GLU A 30 25.33 1.59 12.40
N THR A 31 26.37 0.78 12.19
CA THR A 31 27.46 0.67 13.15
C THR A 31 28.20 2.01 13.17
N LYS A 32 28.29 2.63 14.35
CA LYS A 32 28.97 3.92 14.55
C LYS A 32 30.38 3.86 13.96
N SER A 33 30.63 4.61 12.89
CA SER A 33 31.97 5.05 12.53
C SER A 33 31.97 6.57 12.47
N ASN A 34 32.84 7.16 13.29
CA ASN A 34 33.01 8.60 13.49
C ASN A 34 33.38 9.27 12.16
N LYS A 35 32.45 10.00 11.53
CA LYS A 35 32.80 10.99 10.50
C LYS A 35 31.93 12.24 10.62
N LYS A 36 32.63 13.37 10.69
CA LYS A 36 32.17 14.74 10.96
C LYS A 36 30.99 15.12 10.04
N SER A 37 29.87 15.52 10.65
CA SER A 37 28.67 16.02 9.98
C SER A 37 28.93 17.38 9.34
N SER A 38 28.93 17.44 8.01
CA SER A 38 28.65 18.67 7.25
C SER A 38 27.14 18.72 6.98
N GLY A 39 26.49 19.83 7.36
CA GLY A 39 25.03 19.99 7.34
C GLY A 39 24.36 19.80 5.96
N PRO A 40 23.04 19.53 5.94
CA PRO A 40 22.33 19.22 4.69
C PRO A 40 22.13 20.47 3.82
N ARG A 41 22.75 20.45 2.63
CA ARG A 41 22.49 21.37 1.53
C ARG A 41 21.12 21.03 0.91
N VAL A 42 20.16 21.94 1.03
CA VAL A 42 18.84 21.85 0.39
C VAL A 42 19.02 22.05 -1.11
N SER A 43 18.62 21.07 -1.92
CA SER A 43 18.51 21.22 -3.37
C SER A 43 17.04 21.14 -3.74
N ASN A 44 16.46 22.32 -3.97
CA ASN A 44 15.11 22.50 -4.50
C ASN A 44 15.01 21.96 -5.94
N SER A 45 13.78 21.67 -6.35
CA SER A 45 13.28 21.30 -7.70
C SER A 45 13.44 19.84 -8.16
N LEU A 46 12.35 19.08 -8.07
CA LEU A 46 12.01 17.98 -8.98
C LEU A 46 10.73 18.41 -9.73
N PRO A 47 10.57 18.13 -11.03
CA PRO A 47 9.58 18.78 -11.87
C PRO A 47 8.13 18.42 -11.50
N LEU A 48 7.25 19.42 -11.59
CA LEU A 48 5.80 19.43 -11.32
C LEU A 48 4.94 18.47 -12.18
N SER A 49 5.53 17.52 -12.91
CA SER A 49 4.85 16.64 -13.86
C SER A 49 4.42 15.28 -13.29
N SER A 50 4.69 15.00 -12.01
CA SER A 50 4.48 13.68 -11.39
C SER A 50 3.01 13.20 -11.38
N CYS A 51 2.02 14.09 -11.50
CA CYS A 51 0.61 13.73 -11.63
C CYS A 51 -0.06 14.26 -12.91
N SER A 52 0.69 14.88 -13.83
CA SER A 52 0.14 15.41 -15.08
C SER A 52 0.23 14.38 -16.21
N THR A 53 -0.87 14.17 -16.95
CA THR A 53 -0.91 13.42 -18.21
C THR A 53 -0.34 14.20 -19.41
N SER A 54 0.43 15.27 -19.18
CA SER A 54 0.88 16.13 -20.28
C SER A 54 2.19 15.64 -20.92
N ARG A 55 2.16 15.66 -22.25
CA ARG A 55 3.17 15.24 -23.23
C ARG A 55 4.43 16.10 -23.09
N SER A 56 5.52 15.55 -22.55
CA SER A 56 6.87 16.12 -22.77
C SER A 56 7.99 15.05 -22.64
N GLN A 57 8.57 14.74 -23.81
CA GLN A 57 9.92 14.28 -24.22
C GLN A 57 10.77 13.27 -23.38
N PRO A 58 11.66 12.51 -24.05
CA PRO A 58 12.02 11.16 -23.63
C PRO A 58 13.26 11.14 -22.71
N LEU A 59 13.05 11.08 -21.40
CA LEU A 59 13.98 10.29 -20.57
C LEU A 59 13.65 8.82 -20.82
N LYS A 60 14.68 7.98 -21.05
CA LYS A 60 14.57 6.51 -21.19
C LYS A 60 13.48 6.00 -20.26
N GLN A 61 12.35 5.59 -20.84
CA GLN A 61 11.09 5.38 -20.14
C GLN A 61 11.19 4.14 -19.25
N LEU A 62 11.17 4.35 -17.94
CA LEU A 62 11.10 3.27 -16.95
C LEU A 62 9.64 2.80 -16.75
N PRO A 63 9.41 1.51 -16.45
CA PRO A 63 8.09 1.00 -16.10
C PRO A 63 7.54 1.72 -14.86
N SER A 64 6.34 2.27 -14.95
CA SER A 64 5.60 2.77 -13.78
C SER A 64 4.55 1.74 -13.39
N TYR A 65 4.50 1.38 -12.11
CA TYR A 65 3.46 0.50 -11.59
C TYR A 65 2.44 1.39 -10.89
N THR A 66 1.32 1.63 -11.56
CA THR A 66 0.17 2.34 -10.98
C THR A 66 -0.95 1.33 -10.90
N ASN A 67 -1.38 0.97 -9.70
CA ASN A 67 -2.69 0.35 -9.59
C ASN A 67 -3.69 1.34 -10.20
N GLY A 68 -4.46 0.88 -11.18
CA GLY A 68 -5.58 1.64 -11.72
C GLY A 68 -6.65 1.69 -10.66
N PHE A 69 -6.43 2.47 -9.60
CA PHE A 69 -7.40 2.64 -8.56
C PHE A 69 -8.47 3.59 -9.10
N VAL A 70 -9.61 3.02 -9.46
CA VAL A 70 -10.81 3.79 -9.72
C VAL A 70 -11.37 4.17 -8.35
N ASP A 71 -11.60 5.45 -8.13
CA ASP A 71 -12.29 5.94 -6.94
C ASP A 71 -13.76 6.16 -7.30
N HIS A 72 -14.65 5.57 -6.51
CA HIS A 72 -16.02 5.99 -6.37
C HIS A 72 -16.10 6.71 -5.03
N GLY A 73 -15.80 8.00 -5.00
CA GLY A 73 -15.88 8.77 -3.75
C GLY A 73 -17.27 8.62 -3.14
N ASP A 74 -17.35 8.02 -1.96
CA ASP A 74 -18.60 7.92 -1.23
C ASP A 74 -18.87 9.27 -0.57
N ARG A 75 -19.82 10.03 -1.15
CA ARG A 75 -20.24 11.36 -0.66
C ARG A 75 -20.71 11.33 0.80
N ALA A 76 -21.10 10.16 1.34
CA ALA A 76 -21.54 10.04 2.72
C ALA A 76 -20.37 10.01 3.73
N THR A 77 -19.17 9.58 3.33
CA THR A 77 -18.09 9.27 4.28
C THR A 77 -16.80 10.07 4.08
N ASN A 78 -16.63 10.79 2.96
CA ASN A 78 -15.39 11.50 2.59
C ASN A 78 -14.14 10.61 2.58
N GLN A 79 -14.32 9.29 2.44
CA GLN A 79 -13.23 8.33 2.38
C GLN A 79 -12.68 8.24 0.97
N ILE A 80 -11.36 8.06 0.86
CA ILE A 80 -10.69 7.85 -0.42
C ILE A 80 -10.70 6.35 -0.68
N LEU A 81 -11.38 5.94 -1.76
CA LEU A 81 -11.52 4.53 -2.10
C LEU A 81 -10.52 4.11 -3.17
N THR A 82 -10.27 2.81 -3.19
CA THR A 82 -9.26 2.22 -4.04
C THR A 82 -9.59 0.76 -4.31
N HIS A 83 -9.11 0.21 -5.44
CA HIS A 83 -9.35 -1.19 -5.80
C HIS A 83 -8.08 -2.02 -5.90
N LEU A 84 -8.07 -3.20 -5.28
CA LEU A 84 -7.05 -4.21 -5.51
C LEU A 84 -7.67 -5.41 -6.21
N HIS A 85 -6.99 -5.91 -7.25
CA HIS A 85 -7.28 -7.24 -7.76
C HIS A 85 -6.49 -8.24 -6.92
N ILE A 86 -7.17 -9.02 -6.13
CA ILE A 86 -6.57 -9.95 -5.17
C ILE A 86 -7.10 -11.36 -5.39
N GLY A 87 -6.23 -12.34 -5.19
CA GLY A 87 -6.54 -13.76 -5.23
C GLY A 87 -6.31 -14.42 -6.57
N THR A 88 -6.59 -15.73 -6.61
CA THR A 88 -6.54 -16.57 -7.81
C THR A 88 -7.82 -17.42 -7.91
N PRO A 89 -8.76 -17.09 -8.82
CA PRO A 89 -8.69 -16.01 -9.81
C PRO A 89 -8.70 -14.60 -9.18
N ALA A 90 -8.12 -13.64 -9.89
CA ALA A 90 -8.02 -12.27 -9.39
C ALA A 90 -9.39 -11.57 -9.40
N ILE A 91 -9.87 -11.16 -8.23
CA ILE A 91 -11.15 -10.46 -8.06
C ILE A 91 -10.89 -9.03 -7.59
N THR A 92 -11.56 -8.06 -8.21
CA THR A 92 -11.53 -6.66 -7.81
C THR A 92 -12.28 -6.47 -6.51
N ARG A 93 -11.59 -5.94 -5.48
CA ARG A 93 -12.19 -5.60 -4.19
C ARG A 93 -11.92 -4.13 -3.85
N THR A 94 -12.83 -3.51 -3.11
CA THR A 94 -12.78 -2.09 -2.75
C THR A 94 -12.25 -1.90 -1.34
N PHE A 95 -11.34 -0.95 -1.17
CA PHE A 95 -10.65 -0.65 0.09
C PHE A 95 -10.64 0.86 0.32
N ILE A 96 -10.55 1.28 1.58
CA ILE A 96 -10.15 2.66 1.90
C ILE A 96 -8.63 2.83 1.80
N VAL A 97 -8.17 4.05 1.57
CA VAL A 97 -6.76 4.41 1.65
C VAL A 97 -6.43 4.92 3.05
N ASP A 98 -5.48 4.27 3.73
CA ASP A 98 -4.95 4.68 5.03
C ASP A 98 -3.46 5.07 4.92
N LEU A 99 -3.18 6.37 5.01
CA LEU A 99 -1.81 6.90 4.96
C LEU A 99 -0.95 6.48 6.16
N ALA A 100 -1.59 6.17 7.30
CA ALA A 100 -0.93 5.74 8.54
C ALA A 100 -0.96 4.21 8.72
N GLY A 101 -1.65 3.49 7.85
CA GLY A 101 -1.79 2.03 7.88
C GLY A 101 -0.47 1.33 7.54
N GLN A 102 -0.03 0.41 8.41
CA GLN A 102 1.25 -0.28 8.28
C GLN A 102 1.19 -1.55 7.43
N ILE A 103 0.00 -2.12 7.27
CA ILE A 103 -0.27 -3.34 6.53
C ILE A 103 -1.66 -3.19 5.88
N PRO A 104 -1.88 -3.69 4.65
CA PRO A 104 -3.23 -3.82 4.11
C PRO A 104 -3.98 -4.92 4.86
N TRP A 105 -5.26 -4.69 5.13
CA TRP A 105 -6.12 -5.66 5.80
C TRP A 105 -7.49 -5.73 5.13
N LEU A 106 -8.15 -6.88 5.25
CA LEU A 106 -9.52 -7.10 4.78
C LEU A 106 -10.29 -8.03 5.69
N ASP A 107 -11.62 -7.91 5.66
CA ASP A 107 -12.49 -8.93 6.22
C ASP A 107 -12.32 -10.26 5.44
N CYS A 108 -11.92 -11.31 6.14
CA CYS A 108 -11.76 -12.64 5.55
C CYS A 108 -12.92 -13.59 5.87
N TYR A 109 -13.71 -13.29 6.88
CA TYR A 109 -14.54 -14.31 7.52
C TYR A 109 -16.01 -14.20 7.13
N THR A 110 -16.53 -12.98 7.02
CA THR A 110 -17.99 -12.78 7.09
C THR A 110 -18.57 -12.20 5.80
N THR A 111 -18.23 -10.95 5.48
CA THR A 111 -18.74 -10.21 4.32
C THR A 111 -17.99 -10.62 3.07
N ALA A 112 -16.66 -10.67 3.17
CA ALA A 112 -15.80 -10.91 2.04
C ALA A 112 -15.50 -12.39 1.80
N LYS A 113 -15.77 -13.26 2.79
CA LYS A 113 -15.57 -14.72 2.79
C LYS A 113 -14.31 -15.14 2.02
N TYR A 114 -13.20 -14.52 2.41
CA TYR A 114 -11.93 -14.63 1.71
C TYR A 114 -11.08 -15.74 2.33
N SER A 115 -10.91 -16.83 1.61
CA SER A 115 -10.23 -18.03 2.08
C SER A 115 -9.60 -18.81 0.93
N ALA A 116 -8.97 -19.95 1.25
CA ALA A 116 -8.43 -20.87 0.25
C ALA A 116 -9.48 -21.41 -0.74
N SER A 117 -10.77 -21.40 -0.37
CA SER A 117 -11.86 -21.82 -1.27
C SER A 117 -12.21 -20.75 -2.30
N THR A 118 -12.00 -19.47 -2.00
CA THR A 118 -12.29 -18.35 -2.91
C THR A 118 -11.04 -17.84 -3.65
N SER A 119 -9.84 -18.19 -3.17
CA SER A 119 -8.56 -17.91 -3.83
C SER A 119 -7.58 -19.06 -3.61
N SER A 120 -7.14 -19.72 -4.69
CA SER A 120 -6.22 -20.86 -4.62
C SER A 120 -4.79 -20.49 -4.18
N THR A 121 -4.46 -19.20 -4.20
CA THR A 121 -3.16 -18.68 -3.71
C THR A 121 -3.22 -18.10 -2.30
N HIS A 122 -4.41 -18.07 -1.70
CA HIS A 122 -4.60 -17.61 -0.33
C HIS A 122 -3.98 -18.60 0.66
N ARG A 123 -3.20 -18.08 1.61
CA ARG A 123 -2.72 -18.87 2.74
C ARG A 123 -2.48 -17.99 3.95
N LEU A 124 -2.78 -18.51 5.12
CA LEU A 124 -2.41 -17.89 6.39
C LEU A 124 -0.92 -18.12 6.66
N ALA A 125 -0.25 -17.10 7.16
CA ALA A 125 1.16 -17.20 7.52
C ALA A 125 1.31 -18.02 8.80
N LYS A 126 2.09 -19.09 8.69
CA LYS A 126 2.43 -19.93 9.84
C LYS A 126 3.49 -19.29 10.72
N CYS A 127 3.49 -19.67 11.97
CA CYS A 127 4.54 -19.32 12.91
C CYS A 127 5.93 -19.70 12.41
N GLY A 128 6.92 -18.83 12.66
CA GLY A 128 8.28 -19.00 12.16
C GLY A 128 8.47 -18.69 10.67
N SER A 129 7.39 -18.45 9.90
CA SER A 129 7.52 -18.07 8.49
C SER A 129 8.13 -16.67 8.31
N ALA A 130 8.76 -16.42 7.15
CA ALA A 130 9.31 -15.11 6.81
C ALA A 130 8.23 -14.00 6.80
N SER A 131 7.03 -14.32 6.32
CA SER A 131 5.84 -13.45 6.35
C SER A 131 5.45 -13.05 7.77
N CYS A 132 5.60 -13.96 8.73
CA CYS A 132 5.35 -13.67 10.13
C CYS A 132 6.45 -12.82 10.78
N SER A 133 7.71 -13.13 10.45
CA SER A 133 8.86 -12.41 10.99
C SER A 133 8.91 -10.96 10.53
N VAL A 134 8.60 -10.70 9.24
CA VAL A 134 8.67 -9.34 8.67
C VAL A 134 7.56 -8.42 9.17
N THR A 135 6.41 -8.97 9.59
CA THR A 135 5.31 -8.22 10.22
C THR A 135 5.55 -7.99 11.72
N ALA A 136 6.57 -8.62 12.31
CA ALA A 136 6.76 -8.68 13.76
C ALA A 136 5.48 -9.14 14.50
N ALA A 137 4.73 -10.04 13.86
CA ALA A 137 3.50 -10.59 14.41
C ALA A 137 3.80 -11.58 15.55
N SER A 138 2.87 -11.65 16.50
CA SER A 138 2.91 -12.60 17.60
C SER A 138 2.36 -13.94 17.17
N CYS A 139 3.02 -15.01 17.59
CA CYS A 139 2.57 -16.36 17.31
C CYS A 139 1.45 -16.80 18.25
N SER A 140 0.34 -17.27 17.68
CA SER A 140 -0.73 -17.91 18.43
C SER A 140 -0.67 -19.41 18.17
N GLY A 141 -0.30 -20.16 19.20
CA GLY A 141 -0.08 -21.61 19.09
C GLY A 141 -1.37 -22.43 19.12
N ILE A 142 -2.45 -21.89 19.72
CA ILE A 142 -3.65 -22.67 20.06
C ILE A 142 -4.90 -21.84 19.81
N CYS A 143 -5.73 -22.33 18.90
CA CYS A 143 -7.13 -21.97 18.82
C CYS A 143 -7.90 -22.74 19.90
N HIS A 144 -8.49 -22.04 20.87
CA HIS A 144 -9.25 -22.68 21.97
C HIS A 144 -10.66 -23.11 21.56
N SER A 145 -11.14 -22.71 20.39
CA SER A 145 -12.37 -23.19 19.77
C SER A 145 -12.07 -24.32 18.77
N ALA A 146 -13.09 -25.09 18.40
CA ALA A 146 -12.99 -25.97 17.23
C ALA A 146 -12.48 -25.17 16.02
N SER A 147 -11.61 -25.77 15.19
CA SER A 147 -11.07 -25.15 13.97
C SER A 147 -12.23 -24.61 13.12
N GLY A 148 -12.48 -23.31 13.24
CA GLY A 148 -13.54 -22.59 12.53
C GLY A 148 -12.93 -21.62 11.53
N PRO A 149 -13.75 -20.95 10.72
CA PRO A 149 -13.26 -19.96 9.77
C PRO A 149 -12.40 -18.87 10.41
N ASP A 150 -12.59 -18.59 11.71
CA ASP A 150 -12.04 -17.39 12.37
C ASP A 150 -10.84 -17.69 13.29
N CYS A 151 -10.39 -18.94 13.34
CA CYS A 151 -9.40 -19.34 14.33
C CYS A 151 -8.60 -20.56 13.87
N HIS A 152 -7.33 -20.30 13.51
CA HIS A 152 -6.44 -21.30 12.93
C HIS A 152 -5.24 -21.57 13.83
N ASN A 153 -4.86 -22.84 13.95
CA ASN A 153 -3.69 -23.23 14.71
C ASN A 153 -2.38 -22.84 13.99
N ASN A 154 -1.39 -22.47 14.80
CA ASN A 154 -0.01 -22.21 14.38
C ASN A 154 0.09 -21.06 13.35
N THR A 155 -0.80 -20.09 13.42
CA THR A 155 -0.74 -18.84 12.65
C THR A 155 -0.18 -17.72 13.52
N CYS A 156 0.13 -16.59 12.90
CA CYS A 156 0.51 -15.42 13.67
C CYS A 156 -0.37 -14.23 13.39
N GLN A 157 -0.47 -13.39 14.41
CA GLN A 157 -1.46 -12.34 14.52
C GLN A 157 -0.78 -11.02 14.89
N LEU A 158 -1.36 -9.93 14.41
CA LEU A 158 -0.94 -8.58 14.77
C LEU A 158 -2.16 -7.70 14.99
N LEU A 159 -1.93 -6.50 15.51
CA LEU A 159 -2.99 -5.50 15.62
C LEU A 159 -3.11 -4.70 14.33
N THR A 160 -4.29 -4.75 13.71
CA THR A 160 -4.72 -3.79 12.68
C THR A 160 -5.48 -2.64 13.34
N ARG A 161 -5.66 -1.56 12.58
CA ARG A 161 -6.44 -0.41 13.00
C ARG A 161 -7.43 -0.02 11.91
N ASN A 162 -8.66 0.25 12.32
CA ASN A 162 -9.64 0.98 11.53
C ASN A 162 -9.42 2.48 11.82
N PRO A 163 -8.95 3.27 10.83
CA PRO A 163 -8.61 4.67 11.05
C PRO A 163 -9.84 5.57 11.24
N ILE A 164 -11.04 5.11 10.86
CA ILE A 164 -12.29 5.88 10.95
C ILE A 164 -12.89 5.74 12.36
N ARG A 165 -12.94 4.51 12.89
CA ARG A 165 -13.46 4.24 14.24
C ARG A 165 -12.40 4.42 15.34
N ASN A 166 -11.12 4.50 14.97
CA ASN A 166 -9.99 4.43 15.89
C ASN A 166 -10.05 3.17 16.79
N ALA A 167 -10.42 2.04 16.18
CA ALA A 167 -10.50 0.75 16.84
C ALA A 167 -9.38 -0.16 16.34
N ASN A 168 -8.83 -0.98 17.24
CA ASN A 168 -7.87 -2.02 16.85
C ASN A 168 -8.57 -3.38 16.82
N SER A 169 -8.08 -4.28 15.98
CA SER A 169 -8.49 -5.68 15.94
C SER A 169 -7.26 -6.56 15.94
N LEU A 170 -7.39 -7.78 16.47
CA LEU A 170 -6.39 -8.82 16.34
C LEU A 170 -6.66 -9.57 15.04
N SER A 171 -5.70 -9.53 14.12
CA SER A 171 -5.87 -10.02 12.75
C SER A 171 -4.81 -11.04 12.41
N GLU A 172 -5.19 -12.08 11.67
CA GLU A 172 -4.26 -13.12 11.22
C GLU A 172 -3.43 -12.64 10.03
N VAL A 173 -2.12 -12.86 10.05
CA VAL A 173 -1.28 -12.58 8.89
C VAL A 173 -1.65 -13.58 7.78
N ALA A 174 -1.95 -13.05 6.60
CA ALA A 174 -2.21 -13.82 5.40
C ALA A 174 -1.29 -13.38 4.27
N VAL A 175 -1.17 -14.23 3.27
CA VAL A 175 -0.49 -13.90 2.02
C VAL A 175 -1.30 -14.41 0.84
N ASP A 176 -1.28 -13.65 -0.24
CA ASP A 176 -1.97 -14.00 -1.47
C ASP A 176 -1.32 -13.34 -2.70
N THR A 177 -1.87 -13.58 -3.89
CA THR A 177 -1.49 -12.93 -5.13
C THR A 177 -2.26 -11.63 -5.30
N VAL A 178 -1.54 -10.54 -5.58
CA VAL A 178 -2.15 -9.26 -5.99
C VAL A 178 -1.80 -8.99 -7.44
N SER A 179 -2.80 -8.69 -8.26
CA SER A 179 -2.65 -8.37 -9.68
C SER A 179 -2.73 -6.87 -9.91
N LEU A 180 -1.73 -6.32 -10.59
CA LEU A 180 -1.63 -4.89 -10.82
C LEU A 180 -1.50 -4.59 -12.29
N ARG A 181 -2.10 -3.50 -12.73
CA ARG A 181 -1.90 -3.02 -14.09
C ARG A 181 -0.69 -2.11 -14.13
N SER A 182 0.34 -2.46 -14.89
CA SER A 182 1.42 -1.50 -15.14
C SER A 182 0.88 -0.29 -15.93
N THR A 183 1.51 0.89 -15.80
CA THR A 183 1.36 1.97 -16.78
C THR A 183 2.70 2.27 -17.44
N ILE A 184 2.69 2.25 -18.75
CA ILE A 184 3.84 2.65 -19.55
C ILE A 184 3.64 4.13 -19.91
N GLY A 185 4.74 4.89 -19.97
CA GLY A 185 4.79 6.36 -20.04
C GLY A 185 3.60 7.05 -20.74
N GLY A 186 3.09 8.11 -20.12
CA GLY A 186 1.94 8.88 -20.62
C GLY A 186 0.56 8.35 -20.21
N GLY A 187 0.49 7.42 -19.24
CA GLY A 187 -0.79 6.94 -18.69
C GLY A 187 -1.46 5.81 -19.47
N ARG A 188 -0.75 5.18 -20.41
CA ARG A 188 -1.28 4.03 -21.17
C ARG A 188 -1.29 2.79 -20.28
N ALA A 189 -2.42 2.08 -20.30
CA ALA A 189 -2.56 0.78 -19.65
C ALA A 189 -1.52 -0.20 -20.18
N GLY A 190 -0.64 -0.68 -19.31
CA GLY A 190 0.29 -1.76 -19.59
C GLY A 190 -0.29 -3.12 -19.21
N LYS A 191 0.57 -4.14 -19.24
CA LYS A 191 0.21 -5.53 -18.89
C LYS A 191 -0.16 -5.65 -17.40
N HIS A 192 -1.05 -6.59 -17.10
CA HIS A 192 -1.24 -7.06 -15.73
C HIS A 192 0.01 -7.83 -15.28
N VAL A 193 0.44 -7.54 -14.05
CA VAL A 193 1.57 -8.19 -13.37
C VAL A 193 1.05 -8.74 -12.07
N SER A 194 1.28 -10.03 -11.85
CA SER A 194 0.93 -10.70 -10.60
C SER A 194 2.10 -10.63 -9.63
N ILE A 195 1.82 -10.21 -8.40
CA ILE A 195 2.75 -10.19 -7.28
C ILE A 195 2.32 -11.30 -6.33
N PRO A 196 3.00 -12.47 -6.36
CA PRO A 196 2.70 -13.54 -5.42
C PRO A 196 3.19 -13.16 -4.02
N ASN A 197 2.67 -13.85 -3.01
CA ASN A 197 3.14 -13.75 -1.63
C ASN A 197 3.02 -12.34 -1.03
N PHE A 198 2.07 -11.56 -1.55
CA PHE A 198 1.72 -10.25 -1.01
C PHE A 198 1.12 -10.44 0.38
N ILE A 199 1.68 -9.78 1.38
CA ILE A 199 1.32 -9.87 2.79
C ILE A 199 0.15 -8.93 3.09
N LEU A 200 -0.86 -9.47 3.77
CA LEU A 200 -2.05 -8.77 4.24
C LEU A 200 -2.43 -9.29 5.64
N ALA A 201 -3.41 -8.65 6.27
CA ALA A 201 -4.03 -9.14 7.48
C ALA A 201 -5.52 -9.49 7.24
N CYS A 202 -5.92 -10.65 7.74
CA CYS A 202 -7.31 -11.11 7.77
C CYS A 202 -7.97 -10.66 9.06
N ASP A 203 -9.06 -9.93 8.91
CA ASP A 203 -9.87 -9.38 9.98
C ASP A 203 -11.32 -9.89 9.89
N ASP A 204 -12.15 -9.48 10.84
CA ASP A 204 -13.58 -9.75 10.87
C ASP A 204 -14.40 -8.49 10.51
N SER A 205 -15.64 -8.67 10.05
CA SER A 205 -16.58 -7.62 9.64
C SER A 205 -16.77 -6.51 10.66
N TYR A 206 -16.68 -6.79 11.96
CA TYR A 206 -16.82 -5.74 12.97
C TYR A 206 -15.75 -4.64 12.81
N HIS A 207 -14.59 -4.99 12.22
CA HIS A 207 -13.52 -4.04 11.91
C HIS A 207 -13.84 -3.15 10.70
N LEU A 208 -14.88 -3.45 9.91
CA LEU A 208 -15.38 -2.63 8.80
C LEU A 208 -16.30 -1.49 9.23
N GLY A 209 -16.57 -1.34 10.54
CA GLY A 209 -17.47 -0.30 11.04
C GLY A 209 -17.12 1.10 10.53
N HIS A 210 -18.14 1.83 10.08
CA HIS A 210 -18.05 3.20 9.52
C HIS A 210 -17.25 3.33 8.21
N LEU A 211 -16.81 2.24 7.57
CA LEU A 211 -16.26 2.30 6.22
C LEU A 211 -17.37 2.51 5.18
N ALA A 212 -17.02 3.11 4.04
CA ALA A 212 -17.93 3.32 2.93
C ALA A 212 -18.59 2.01 2.46
N ALA A 213 -19.80 2.10 1.92
CA ALA A 213 -20.54 0.93 1.47
C ALA A 213 -19.74 0.11 0.42
N GLY A 214 -19.70 -1.22 0.59
CA GLY A 214 -18.98 -2.13 -0.30
C GLY A 214 -17.46 -2.19 -0.10
N VAL A 215 -16.92 -1.43 0.86
CA VAL A 215 -15.52 -1.56 1.28
C VAL A 215 -15.33 -2.83 2.10
N VAL A 216 -14.28 -3.59 1.80
CA VAL A 216 -13.94 -4.83 2.51
C VAL A 216 -12.68 -4.71 3.37
N GLY A 217 -12.07 -3.53 3.44
CA GLY A 217 -10.90 -3.29 4.29
C GLY A 217 -10.14 -2.00 3.97
N SER A 218 -8.84 -1.99 4.29
CA SER A 218 -7.97 -0.83 4.13
C SER A 218 -6.63 -1.18 3.48
N VAL A 219 -6.10 -0.25 2.66
CA VAL A 219 -4.72 -0.31 2.18
C VAL A 219 -3.83 0.65 2.96
N GLY A 220 -2.84 0.09 3.65
CA GLY A 220 -1.85 0.86 4.41
C GLY A 220 -0.70 1.38 3.54
N LEU A 221 -0.43 2.68 3.60
CA LEU A 221 0.66 3.35 2.87
C LEU A 221 1.79 3.87 3.76
N ALA A 222 1.77 3.54 5.06
CA ALA A 222 2.76 4.02 6.00
C ALA A 222 4.17 3.49 5.72
N ARG A 223 5.13 4.01 6.47
CA ARG A 223 6.51 3.55 6.44
C ARG A 223 6.68 2.23 7.20
N SER A 224 6.25 1.15 6.56
CA SER A 224 6.34 -0.23 7.06
C SER A 224 6.87 -1.15 5.97
N ARG A 225 7.58 -2.22 6.35
CA ARG A 225 8.10 -3.24 5.41
C ARG A 225 6.98 -3.98 4.67
N VAL A 226 5.78 -4.03 5.26
CA VAL A 226 4.61 -4.73 4.73
C VAL A 226 3.49 -3.79 4.30
N SER A 227 3.74 -2.48 4.24
CA SER A 227 2.82 -1.54 3.59
C SER A 227 2.72 -1.83 2.09
N VAL A 228 1.63 -1.41 1.45
CA VAL A 228 1.47 -1.61 0.00
C VAL A 228 2.66 -1.05 -0.78
N PRO A 229 3.11 0.21 -0.58
CA PRO A 229 4.22 0.74 -1.37
C PRO A 229 5.53 -0.02 -1.18
N SER A 230 5.83 -0.49 0.03
CA SER A 230 7.06 -1.24 0.31
C SER A 230 7.06 -2.61 -0.36
N GLN A 231 5.92 -3.31 -0.32
CA GLN A 231 5.79 -4.62 -0.96
C GLN A 231 5.89 -4.51 -2.48
N LEU A 232 5.26 -3.49 -3.08
CA LEU A 232 5.37 -3.21 -4.52
C LEU A 232 6.79 -2.85 -4.93
N SER A 233 7.45 -1.98 -4.15
CA SER A 233 8.84 -1.59 -4.39
C SER A 233 9.78 -2.80 -4.35
N SER A 234 9.60 -3.70 -3.38
CA SER A 234 10.39 -4.91 -3.29
C SER A 234 10.12 -5.88 -4.44
N ALA A 235 8.86 -6.15 -4.76
CA ALA A 235 8.47 -7.13 -5.77
C ALA A 235 8.84 -6.71 -7.19
N ALA A 236 8.77 -5.41 -7.49
CA ALA A 236 9.06 -4.86 -8.81
C ALA A 236 10.45 -4.17 -8.89
N THR A 237 11.31 -4.34 -7.87
CA THR A 237 12.66 -3.73 -7.80
C THR A 237 12.68 -2.21 -8.03
N LEU A 238 11.67 -1.52 -7.51
CA LEU A 238 11.52 -0.07 -7.63
C LEU A 238 12.18 0.64 -6.46
N ALA A 239 12.47 1.93 -6.62
CA ALA A 239 12.91 2.74 -5.48
C ALA A 239 11.81 2.82 -4.43
N ALA A 240 12.19 2.85 -3.15
CA ALA A 240 11.28 3.05 -2.02
C ALA A 240 10.82 4.51 -1.91
N LYS A 241 10.45 5.13 -3.04
CA LYS A 241 10.01 6.51 -3.14
C LYS A 241 8.82 6.56 -4.09
N PHE A 242 7.72 7.13 -3.64
CA PHE A 242 6.49 7.18 -4.43
C PHE A 242 5.78 8.52 -4.27
N ALA A 243 4.93 8.84 -5.24
CA ALA A 243 3.99 9.95 -5.19
C ALA A 243 2.56 9.41 -5.11
N ILE A 244 1.75 10.05 -4.28
CA ILE A 244 0.30 9.88 -4.23
C ILE A 244 -0.33 11.03 -5.00
N CYS A 245 -1.14 10.72 -6.00
CA CYS A 245 -1.99 11.70 -6.66
C CYS A 245 -3.40 11.61 -6.08
N LEU A 246 -3.84 12.65 -5.40
CA LEU A 246 -5.21 12.76 -4.90
C LEU A 246 -6.07 13.50 -5.94
N PRO A 247 -7.31 13.05 -6.17
CA PRO A 247 -8.25 13.79 -6.98
C PRO A 247 -8.64 15.10 -6.29
N SER A 248 -8.87 16.15 -7.07
CA SER A 248 -9.34 17.44 -6.57
C SER A 248 -10.85 17.61 -6.74
N SER A 249 -11.51 18.04 -5.66
CA SER A 249 -12.91 18.53 -5.59
C SER A 249 -14.03 17.51 -5.84
N PRO A 250 -15.16 17.58 -5.09
CA PRO A 250 -16.35 16.72 -5.17
C PRO A 250 -17.24 16.84 -6.43
N ASP A 251 -16.70 17.18 -7.61
CA ASP A 251 -17.50 17.19 -8.85
C ASP A 251 -17.90 15.77 -9.29
N SER A 252 -19.20 15.57 -9.54
CA SER A 252 -19.89 14.26 -9.56
C SER A 252 -19.67 13.41 -10.81
N ASN A 253 -18.98 13.93 -11.83
CA ASN A 253 -19.03 13.34 -13.18
C ASN A 253 -17.65 12.91 -13.74
N VAL A 254 -16.60 12.93 -12.93
CA VAL A 254 -15.25 12.51 -13.35
C VAL A 254 -14.79 11.30 -12.54
N LEU A 255 -14.42 10.22 -13.23
CA LEU A 255 -13.71 9.08 -12.63
C LEU A 255 -12.44 9.58 -11.96
N ARG A 256 -12.45 9.61 -10.63
CA ARG A 256 -11.29 9.99 -9.84
C ARG A 256 -10.33 8.81 -9.79
N ARG A 257 -9.05 9.10 -9.96
CA ARG A 257 -8.01 8.08 -9.90
C ARG A 257 -7.07 8.41 -8.77
N PHE A 258 -7.20 7.68 -7.67
CA PHE A 258 -6.10 7.52 -6.75
C PHE A 258 -4.97 6.80 -7.51
N SER A 259 -3.72 7.24 -7.37
CA SER A 259 -2.61 6.50 -7.99
C SER A 259 -1.34 6.63 -7.19
N LEU A 260 -0.63 5.51 -7.11
CA LEU A 260 0.72 5.41 -6.58
C LEU A 260 1.68 5.40 -7.75
N ARG A 261 2.64 6.34 -7.77
CA ARG A 261 3.69 6.40 -8.79
C ARG A 261 5.05 6.30 -8.15
N PHE A 262 5.77 5.22 -8.42
CA PHE A 262 7.15 5.06 -7.96
C PHE A 262 8.08 5.99 -8.74
N LEU A 263 8.94 6.69 -8.01
CA LEU A 263 9.92 7.62 -8.54
C LEU A 263 11.25 6.90 -8.77
N PRO A 264 12.05 7.29 -9.76
CA PRO A 264 13.32 6.63 -10.05
C PRO A 264 14.34 6.81 -8.91
N PHE A 265 15.32 5.90 -8.84
CA PHE A 265 16.50 6.09 -8.00
C PHE A 265 17.24 7.37 -8.41
N ARG A 266 17.60 8.21 -7.43
CA ARG A 266 18.54 9.32 -7.69
C ARG A 266 19.88 8.68 -8.04
N GLN A 267 20.30 8.75 -9.30
CA GLN A 267 21.69 8.48 -9.65
C GLN A 267 22.54 9.51 -8.89
N ARG A 268 23.34 9.06 -7.91
CA ARG A 268 24.42 9.91 -7.40
C ARG A 268 25.41 10.00 -8.54
N ASN A 269 25.57 11.19 -9.12
CA ASN A 269 26.69 11.42 -10.03
C ASN A 269 27.98 11.02 -9.29
N PRO A 270 28.88 10.24 -9.89
CA PRO A 270 30.19 10.03 -9.31
C PRO A 270 30.82 11.40 -9.09
N LEU A 271 31.32 11.62 -7.87
CA LEU A 271 32.17 12.77 -7.56
C LEU A 271 33.35 12.68 -8.53
N LYS A 272 33.48 13.69 -9.39
CA LYS A 272 34.71 13.92 -10.15
C LYS A 272 35.81 14.40 -9.22
#